data_AF-A0A0P9D8T2-F1
#
_entry.id   AF-A0A0P9D8T2-F1
#
_cell.length_a   1.000
_cell.length_b   1.000
_cell.length_c   1.000
_cell.angle_alpha   90.00
_cell.angle_beta   90.00
_cell.angle_gamma   90.00
#
_symmetry.space_group_name_H-M   'P 1'
#
loop_
_entity.id
_entity.type
_entity.pdbx_description
1 polymer ?
#
loop_
_entity_poly.entity_id
_entity_poly.type
_entity_poly.pdbx_seq_one_letter_code
_entity_poly.pdbx_strand_id
1 'polypeptide(L)'
;MDLQHSDAIMIMGSNMAECHPVAFRWPMKAKARGAKLIHVDPRFTRTSAMANTYAPLRAGTDIVFLGALVNYIINSKRWNEEPFFKEYVTSYTNAPTLINPEYKGPEDLEGLFSGWDAKTQKYTTKTWAYQTEMAANEQPGNQPTQGQTPGGQPSQGQPTQQAGTPSTQPNQPGDDAQSFGARVGKLVGPPPTQDRTLQDPQTVFQIMKRHYA
;
A
#
# COMPACT_ATOMS: atom_id res chain seq x y z
N MET A 1 -18.07 14.95 9.90
CA MET A 1 -17.49 13.60 9.97
C MET A 1 -18.04 12.81 8.81
N ASP A 2 -17.16 12.26 8.00
CA ASP A 2 -17.47 11.78 6.63
C ASP A 2 -18.34 10.51 6.59
N LEU A 3 -18.27 9.67 7.63
CA LEU A 3 -19.03 8.41 7.77
C LEU A 3 -20.54 8.52 7.50
N GLN A 4 -21.15 9.69 7.73
CA GLN A 4 -22.58 9.86 7.47
C GLN A 4 -22.93 9.82 5.99
N HIS A 5 -21.96 9.99 5.09
CA HIS A 5 -22.13 10.06 3.63
C HIS A 5 -21.96 8.69 2.94
N SER A 6 -21.41 7.68 3.62
CA SER A 6 -21.20 6.34 3.06
C SER A 6 -22.49 5.61 2.69
N ASP A 7 -22.45 4.81 1.63
CA ASP A 7 -23.55 3.91 1.22
C ASP A 7 -23.44 2.50 1.84
N ALA A 8 -22.24 2.15 2.31
CA ALA A 8 -21.99 0.95 3.09
C ALA A 8 -20.90 1.22 4.13
N ILE A 9 -21.05 0.64 5.32
CA ILE A 9 -20.10 0.75 6.42
C ILE A 9 -19.86 -0.65 6.98
N MET A 10 -18.61 -1.10 6.94
CA MET A 10 -18.17 -2.31 7.60
C MET A 10 -17.46 -1.94 8.89
N ILE A 11 -18.01 -2.36 10.02
CA ILE A 11 -17.38 -2.28 11.32
C ILE A 11 -16.81 -3.66 11.63
N MET A 12 -15.50 -3.82 11.52
CA MET A 12 -14.79 -5.08 11.78
C MET A 12 -13.74 -4.85 12.87
N GLY A 13 -13.69 -5.74 13.86
CA GLY A 13 -12.73 -5.63 14.97
C GLY A 13 -12.94 -4.42 15.89
N SER A 14 -14.16 -3.84 15.92
CA SER A 14 -14.48 -2.67 16.75
C SER A 14 -15.92 -2.72 17.26
N ASN A 15 -16.10 -2.45 18.56
CA ASN A 15 -17.43 -2.32 19.16
C ASN A 15 -17.82 -0.84 19.31
N MET A 16 -18.05 -0.16 18.19
CA MET A 16 -18.24 1.30 18.15
C MET A 16 -19.39 1.83 19.01
N ALA A 17 -20.51 1.12 19.11
CA ALA A 17 -21.66 1.58 19.91
C ALA A 17 -21.33 1.67 21.41
N GLU A 18 -20.36 0.90 21.89
CA GLU A 18 -19.95 0.88 23.30
C GLU A 18 -18.66 1.67 23.52
N CYS A 19 -17.67 1.51 22.65
CA CYS A 19 -16.36 2.15 22.79
C CYS A 19 -16.30 3.59 22.22
N HIS A 20 -17.16 3.91 21.25
CA HIS A 20 -17.19 5.21 20.57
C HIS A 20 -18.63 5.73 20.35
N PRO A 21 -19.49 5.78 21.39
CA PRO A 21 -20.92 6.03 21.24
C PRO A 21 -21.25 7.37 20.56
N VAL A 22 -20.46 8.42 20.83
CA VAL A 22 -20.62 9.73 20.20
C VAL A 22 -20.30 9.68 18.71
N ALA A 23 -19.29 8.89 18.29
CA ALA A 23 -18.97 8.70 16.87
C ALA A 23 -19.98 7.80 16.17
N PHE A 24 -20.59 6.84 16.89
CA PHE A 24 -21.57 5.90 16.35
C PHE A 24 -22.85 6.57 15.83
N ARG A 25 -23.12 7.83 16.22
CA ARG A 25 -24.19 8.64 15.62
C ARG A 25 -24.05 8.80 14.10
N TRP A 26 -22.83 8.80 13.56
CA TRP A 26 -22.59 9.02 12.13
C TRP A 26 -22.91 7.78 11.27
N PRO A 27 -22.44 6.57 11.63
CA PRO A 27 -22.96 5.34 11.01
C PRO A 27 -24.48 5.19 11.08
N MET A 28 -25.09 5.59 12.20
CA MET A 28 -26.55 5.55 12.33
C MET A 28 -27.26 6.54 11.39
N LYS A 29 -26.71 7.74 11.19
CA LYS A 29 -27.20 8.68 10.17
C LYS A 29 -27.07 8.14 8.75
N ALA A 30 -25.95 7.50 8.42
CA ALA A 30 -25.79 6.82 7.13
C ALA A 30 -26.82 5.70 6.95
N LYS A 31 -27.00 4.86 7.98
CA LYS A 31 -28.00 3.79 7.97
C LYS A 31 -29.42 4.33 7.76
N ALA A 32 -29.77 5.44 8.41
CA ALA A 32 -31.07 6.09 8.22
C ALA A 32 -31.29 6.62 6.80
N ARG A 33 -30.21 7.00 6.09
CA ARG A 33 -30.23 7.35 4.65
C ARG A 33 -30.32 6.14 3.71
N GLY A 34 -30.24 4.92 4.24
CA GLY A 34 -30.28 3.68 3.46
C GLY A 34 -28.96 2.92 3.37
N ALA A 35 -27.88 3.41 4.01
CA ALA A 35 -26.60 2.73 3.97
C ALA A 35 -26.66 1.35 4.64
N LYS A 36 -25.91 0.39 4.12
CA LYS A 36 -25.78 -0.94 4.73
C LYS A 36 -24.72 -0.94 5.82
N LEU A 37 -25.12 -1.23 7.05
CA LEU A 37 -24.22 -1.41 8.18
C LEU A 37 -23.92 -2.89 8.40
N ILE A 38 -22.66 -3.29 8.25
CA ILE A 38 -22.17 -4.66 8.44
C ILE A 38 -21.28 -4.66 9.69
N HIS A 39 -21.50 -5.60 10.60
CA HIS A 39 -20.68 -5.76 11.80
C HIS A 39 -20.04 -7.15 11.81
N VAL A 40 -18.71 -7.19 11.85
CA VAL A 40 -17.88 -8.39 11.80
C VAL A 40 -17.16 -8.51 13.15
N ASP A 41 -17.66 -9.37 14.04
CA ASP A 41 -17.13 -9.54 15.40
C ASP A 41 -17.41 -10.97 15.93
N PRO A 42 -16.49 -11.59 16.69
CA PRO A 42 -16.73 -12.89 17.31
C PRO A 42 -17.92 -12.93 18.27
N ARG A 43 -18.40 -11.78 18.73
CA ARG A 43 -19.49 -11.64 19.70
C ARG A 43 -20.63 -10.83 19.10
N PHE A 44 -21.84 -11.14 19.55
CA PHE A 44 -22.98 -10.28 19.34
C PHE A 44 -22.99 -9.16 20.38
N THR A 45 -22.72 -7.93 19.94
CA THR A 45 -22.56 -6.72 20.78
C THR A 45 -23.70 -5.71 20.57
N ARG A 46 -23.72 -4.59 21.31
CA ARG A 46 -24.66 -3.49 21.02
C ARG A 46 -24.47 -2.90 19.63
N THR A 47 -23.25 -2.94 19.08
CA THR A 47 -23.00 -2.57 17.68
C THR A 47 -23.69 -3.54 16.73
N SER A 48 -23.64 -4.85 17.03
CA SER A 48 -24.29 -5.90 16.22
C SER A 48 -25.81 -5.73 16.19
N ALA A 49 -26.40 -5.42 17.35
CA ALA A 49 -27.84 -5.17 17.46
C ALA A 49 -28.33 -4.03 16.57
N MET A 50 -27.45 -3.08 16.24
CA MET A 50 -27.75 -1.94 15.39
C MET A 50 -27.34 -2.15 13.92
N ALA A 51 -26.66 -3.24 13.57
CA ALA A 51 -26.23 -3.54 12.21
C ALA A 51 -27.39 -4.07 11.33
N ASN A 52 -27.23 -3.99 10.01
CA ASN A 52 -28.09 -4.71 9.06
C ASN A 52 -27.66 -6.17 8.94
N THR A 53 -26.34 -6.39 8.91
CA THR A 53 -25.74 -7.73 8.80
C THR A 53 -24.76 -7.91 9.95
N TYR A 54 -24.93 -8.99 10.71
CA TYR A 54 -23.93 -9.47 11.65
C TYR A 54 -23.23 -10.69 11.06
N ALA A 55 -21.92 -10.62 10.92
CA ALA A 55 -21.08 -11.70 10.41
C ALA A 55 -20.17 -12.20 11.55
N PRO A 56 -20.52 -13.30 12.23
CA PRO A 56 -19.65 -13.87 13.24
C PRO A 56 -18.38 -14.45 12.59
N LEU A 57 -17.24 -14.25 13.25
CA LEU A 57 -15.97 -14.92 12.89
C LEU A 57 -15.25 -15.42 14.14
N ARG A 58 -14.36 -16.40 13.99
CA ARG A 58 -13.47 -16.82 15.09
C ARG A 58 -12.41 -15.74 15.33
N ALA A 59 -12.09 -15.45 16.59
CA ALA A 59 -10.99 -14.55 16.92
C ALA A 59 -9.67 -15.00 16.25
N GLY A 60 -8.98 -14.06 15.61
CA GLY A 60 -7.73 -14.32 14.89
C GLY A 60 -7.92 -14.94 13.50
N THR A 61 -9.10 -14.81 12.89
CA THR A 61 -9.37 -15.25 11.50
C THR A 61 -9.64 -14.10 10.53
N ASP A 62 -9.34 -12.87 10.96
CA ASP A 62 -9.57 -11.65 10.20
C ASP A 62 -8.86 -11.65 8.85
N ILE A 63 -7.62 -12.17 8.79
CA ILE A 63 -6.86 -12.30 7.53
C ILE A 63 -7.57 -13.23 6.54
N VAL A 64 -8.18 -14.32 7.02
CA VAL A 64 -8.91 -15.26 6.16
C VAL A 64 -10.18 -14.59 5.62
N PHE A 65 -10.91 -13.85 6.47
CA PHE A 65 -12.11 -13.12 6.05
C PHE A 65 -11.79 -12.05 5.00
N LEU A 66 -10.76 -11.23 5.24
CA LEU A 66 -10.33 -10.19 4.30
C LEU A 66 -9.71 -10.79 3.03
N GLY A 67 -8.95 -11.87 3.15
CA GLY A 67 -8.41 -12.62 2.03
C GLY A 67 -9.51 -13.18 1.13
N ALA A 68 -10.57 -13.75 1.70
CA ALA A 68 -11.74 -14.20 0.96
C ALA A 68 -12.47 -13.04 0.25
N LEU A 69 -12.54 -11.85 0.87
CA LEU A 69 -13.10 -10.67 0.22
C LEU A 69 -12.24 -10.21 -0.97
N VAL A 70 -10.92 -10.20 -0.82
CA VAL A 70 -9.98 -9.90 -1.92
C VAL A 70 -10.17 -10.90 -3.06
N ASN A 71 -10.17 -12.20 -2.75
CA ASN A 71 -10.41 -13.28 -3.71
C ASN A 71 -11.74 -13.09 -4.46
N TYR A 72 -12.81 -12.79 -3.73
CA TYR A 72 -14.12 -12.55 -4.32
C TYR A 72 -14.10 -11.37 -5.28
N ILE A 73 -13.44 -10.26 -4.92
CA ILE A 73 -13.35 -9.06 -5.77
C ILE A 73 -12.59 -9.36 -7.05
N ILE A 74 -11.40 -9.96 -6.98
CA ILE A 74 -10.56 -10.22 -8.16
C ILE A 74 -11.15 -11.29 -9.10
N ASN A 75 -12.02 -12.16 -8.59
CA ASN A 75 -12.74 -13.15 -9.39
C ASN A 75 -14.15 -12.69 -9.76
N SER A 76 -14.56 -11.48 -9.35
CA SER A 76 -15.90 -10.97 -9.64
C SER A 76 -16.06 -10.63 -11.12
N LYS A 77 -17.30 -10.72 -11.62
CA LYS A 77 -17.68 -10.23 -12.95
C LYS A 77 -17.24 -8.77 -13.15
N ARG A 78 -17.41 -7.94 -12.11
CA ARG A 78 -17.06 -6.52 -12.13
C ARG A 78 -15.58 -6.28 -12.36
N TRP A 79 -14.69 -7.04 -11.73
CA TRP A 79 -13.25 -6.95 -11.97
C TRP A 79 -12.87 -7.27 -13.43
N ASN A 80 -13.54 -8.25 -14.03
CA ASN A 80 -13.25 -8.73 -15.37
C ASN A 80 -13.87 -7.85 -16.48
N GLU A 81 -14.99 -7.19 -16.20
CA GLU A 81 -15.77 -6.46 -17.21
C GLU A 81 -15.71 -4.93 -17.08
N GLU A 82 -15.46 -4.36 -15.89
CA GLU A 82 -15.36 -2.91 -15.72
C GLU A 82 -13.90 -2.44 -15.79
N PRO A 83 -13.50 -1.68 -16.85
CA PRO A 83 -12.11 -1.25 -17.01
C PRO A 83 -11.64 -0.29 -15.91
N PHE A 84 -12.56 0.53 -15.38
CA PHE A 84 -12.24 1.58 -14.41
C PHE A 84 -11.45 1.06 -13.19
N PHE A 85 -11.87 -0.07 -12.61
CA PHE A 85 -11.24 -0.57 -11.40
C PHE A 85 -9.85 -1.15 -11.67
N LYS A 86 -9.70 -1.89 -12.78
CA LYS A 86 -8.39 -2.41 -13.22
C LYS A 86 -7.44 -1.26 -13.57
N GLU A 87 -7.92 -0.26 -14.30
CA GLU A 87 -7.14 0.94 -14.64
C GLU A 87 -6.67 1.68 -13.39
N TYR A 88 -7.57 1.88 -12.42
CA TYR A 88 -7.22 2.51 -11.16
C TYR A 88 -6.11 1.74 -10.43
N VAL A 89 -6.28 0.42 -10.28
CA VAL A 89 -5.29 -0.44 -9.62
C VAL A 89 -3.95 -0.41 -10.34
N THR A 90 -3.94 -0.50 -11.67
CA THR A 90 -2.69 -0.44 -12.44
C THR A 90 -2.00 0.92 -12.44
N SER A 91 -2.75 2.02 -12.29
CA SER A 91 -2.19 3.38 -12.44
C SER A 91 -1.83 4.03 -11.12
N TYR A 92 -2.52 3.68 -10.03
CA TYR A 92 -2.39 4.34 -8.73
C TYR A 92 -1.86 3.43 -7.62
N THR A 93 -1.47 2.20 -7.95
CA THR A 93 -0.84 1.27 -6.99
C THR A 93 0.41 0.62 -7.58
N ASN A 94 1.13 -0.12 -6.76
CA ASN A 94 2.28 -0.93 -7.19
C ASN A 94 1.88 -2.29 -7.78
N ALA A 95 0.59 -2.57 -7.99
CA ALA A 95 0.11 -3.81 -8.58
C ALA A 95 0.87 -4.29 -9.84
N PRO A 96 1.25 -3.43 -10.81
CA PRO A 96 1.96 -3.88 -12.00
C PRO A 96 3.47 -4.03 -11.80
N THR A 97 4.04 -3.64 -10.65
CA THR A 97 5.50 -3.71 -10.42
C THR A 97 5.94 -5.15 -10.22
N LEU A 98 7.09 -5.52 -10.81
CA LEU A 98 7.65 -6.86 -10.71
C LEU A 98 8.54 -6.99 -9.46
N ILE A 99 8.35 -8.06 -8.70
CA ILE A 99 9.23 -8.49 -7.59
C ILE A 99 10.35 -9.37 -8.14
N ASN A 100 11.51 -9.38 -7.48
CA ASN A 100 12.62 -10.28 -7.81
C ASN A 100 12.15 -11.75 -8.00
N PRO A 101 12.57 -12.44 -9.08
CA PRO A 101 12.22 -13.84 -9.36
C PRO A 101 12.52 -14.84 -8.24
N GLU A 102 13.52 -14.55 -7.41
CA GLU A 102 13.93 -15.40 -6.29
C GLU A 102 13.04 -15.22 -5.04
N TYR A 103 12.07 -14.30 -5.09
CA TYR A 103 11.07 -14.16 -4.04
C TYR A 103 10.27 -15.45 -3.90
N LYS A 104 10.19 -15.92 -2.65
CA LYS A 104 9.29 -17.00 -2.24
C LYS A 104 8.51 -16.56 -1.02
N GLY A 105 7.21 -16.80 -1.05
CA GLY A 105 6.27 -16.49 0.02
C GLY A 105 6.03 -17.68 0.96
N PRO A 106 5.20 -17.47 2.00
CA PRO A 106 4.83 -18.51 2.97
C PRO A 106 4.15 -19.72 2.32
N GLU A 107 3.50 -19.55 1.18
CA GLU A 107 2.93 -20.64 0.38
C GLU A 107 3.98 -21.60 -0.19
N ASP A 108 5.21 -21.11 -0.45
CA ASP A 108 6.29 -21.88 -1.05
C ASP A 108 7.28 -22.41 0.00
N LEU A 109 7.30 -21.83 1.20
CA LEU A 109 8.31 -22.08 2.24
C LEU A 109 7.69 -22.38 3.62
N GLU A 110 6.56 -23.10 3.64
CA GLU A 110 5.92 -23.62 4.86
C GLU A 110 5.68 -22.54 5.94
N GLY A 111 5.21 -21.37 5.53
CA GLY A 111 4.92 -20.25 6.42
C GLY A 111 6.07 -19.24 6.60
N LEU A 112 7.22 -19.45 5.96
CA LEU A 112 8.36 -18.52 5.98
C LEU A 112 8.47 -17.74 4.67
N PHE A 113 9.21 -16.64 4.69
CA PHE A 113 9.58 -15.91 3.48
C PHE A 113 11.00 -16.25 3.03
N SER A 114 11.29 -16.03 1.76
CA SER A 114 12.67 -16.10 1.24
C SER A 114 13.61 -15.23 2.07
N GLY A 115 14.81 -15.74 2.35
CA GLY A 115 15.81 -15.06 3.17
C GLY A 115 15.76 -15.34 4.67
N TRP A 116 14.93 -16.26 5.15
CA TRP A 116 14.99 -16.74 6.53
C TRP A 116 16.28 -17.51 6.83
N ASP A 117 16.94 -17.15 7.93
CA ASP A 117 18.04 -17.91 8.51
C ASP A 117 17.61 -18.49 9.86
N ALA A 118 17.52 -19.82 9.93
CA ALA A 118 17.09 -20.54 11.12
C ALA A 118 18.05 -20.42 12.32
N LYS A 119 19.34 -20.15 12.08
CA LYS A 119 20.33 -20.01 13.16
C LYS A 119 20.24 -18.66 13.82
N THR A 120 20.13 -17.61 13.01
CA THR A 120 20.06 -16.23 13.51
C THR A 120 18.63 -15.77 13.80
N GLN A 121 17.63 -16.53 13.34
CA GLN A 121 16.21 -16.22 13.41
C GLN A 121 15.89 -14.84 12.79
N LYS A 122 16.56 -14.53 11.68
CA LYS A 122 16.45 -13.24 10.99
C LYS A 122 16.16 -13.45 9.51
N TYR A 123 15.54 -12.42 8.93
CA TYR A 123 15.31 -12.34 7.49
C TYR A 123 16.35 -11.45 6.81
N THR A 124 16.80 -11.90 5.65
CA THR A 124 17.50 -11.07 4.66
C THR A 124 16.53 -10.72 3.54
N THR A 125 16.30 -9.43 3.30
CA THR A 125 15.25 -8.96 2.38
C THR A 125 15.72 -8.79 0.93
N LYS A 126 16.85 -9.41 0.55
CA LYS A 126 17.47 -9.23 -0.79
C LYS A 126 16.52 -9.61 -1.92
N THR A 127 15.77 -10.70 -1.73
CA THR A 127 14.81 -11.22 -2.71
C THR A 127 13.48 -10.46 -2.69
N TRP A 128 13.27 -9.50 -1.79
CA TRP A 128 11.99 -8.78 -1.66
C TRP A 128 11.95 -7.48 -2.46
N ALA A 129 13.08 -7.12 -3.08
CA ALA A 129 13.20 -5.90 -3.87
C ALA A 129 12.43 -6.01 -5.19
N TYR A 130 12.02 -4.84 -5.70
CA TYR A 130 11.51 -4.74 -7.06
C TYR A 130 12.61 -5.03 -8.08
N GLN A 131 12.20 -5.59 -9.22
CA GLN A 131 13.07 -5.64 -10.39
C GLN A 131 13.30 -4.22 -10.89
N THR A 132 14.54 -3.92 -11.26
CA THR A 132 14.91 -2.69 -11.95
C THR A 132 15.75 -3.05 -13.17
N GLU A 133 15.70 -2.25 -14.22
CA GLU A 133 16.36 -2.57 -15.48
C GLU A 133 17.89 -2.72 -15.37
N MET A 134 18.53 -2.19 -14.32
CA MET A 134 19.97 -2.43 -14.06
C MET A 134 20.27 -3.76 -13.37
N ALA A 135 19.30 -4.38 -12.69
CA ALA A 135 19.50 -5.65 -11.99
C ALA A 135 19.56 -6.86 -12.94
N ALA A 136 19.17 -6.70 -14.21
CA ALA A 136 19.28 -7.76 -15.22
C ALA A 136 20.73 -8.04 -15.67
N ASN A 137 21.68 -7.15 -15.35
CA ASN A 137 23.09 -7.25 -15.79
C ASN A 137 24.13 -7.34 -14.66
N GLU A 138 23.71 -7.44 -13.39
CA GLU A 138 24.66 -7.57 -12.29
C GLU A 138 24.81 -9.03 -11.86
N GLN A 139 25.97 -9.60 -12.19
CA GLN A 139 26.49 -10.82 -11.57
C GLN A 139 26.54 -10.68 -10.03
N PRO A 140 26.40 -11.79 -9.27
CA PRO A 140 26.25 -11.72 -7.81
C PRO A 140 27.55 -11.21 -7.18
N GLY A 141 27.58 -9.93 -6.81
CA GLY A 141 28.81 -9.33 -6.29
C GLY A 141 28.65 -8.03 -5.50
N ASN A 142 27.77 -7.11 -5.90
CA ASN A 142 27.75 -5.78 -5.27
C ASN A 142 26.40 -5.44 -4.62
N GLN A 143 26.48 -5.06 -3.35
CA GLN A 143 25.34 -4.62 -2.53
C GLN A 143 25.02 -3.14 -2.82
N PRO A 144 23.75 -2.75 -3.01
CA PRO A 144 23.34 -1.37 -2.85
C PRO A 144 23.10 -1.07 -1.37
N THR A 145 23.78 -0.05 -0.85
CA THR A 145 23.60 0.51 0.49
C THR A 145 22.21 1.11 0.65
N GLN A 146 21.52 0.75 1.73
CA GLN A 146 20.19 1.23 2.10
C GLN A 146 20.19 2.75 2.32
N GLY A 147 19.42 3.48 1.51
CA GLY A 147 19.09 4.88 1.79
C GLY A 147 18.13 4.96 2.98
N GLN A 148 18.60 5.53 4.09
CA GLN A 148 17.80 5.88 5.26
C GLN A 148 16.88 7.05 4.90
N THR A 149 15.58 6.91 5.17
CA THR A 149 14.60 8.01 5.10
C THR A 149 14.76 8.91 6.32
N PRO A 150 15.12 10.20 6.21
CA PRO A 150 15.20 11.06 7.40
C PRO A 150 13.81 11.56 7.80
N GLY A 151 13.42 11.27 9.04
CA GLY A 151 12.25 11.85 9.70
C GLY A 151 12.41 13.35 9.95
N GLY A 152 11.36 14.12 9.65
CA GLY A 152 11.34 15.56 9.86
C GLY A 152 10.99 15.93 11.31
N GLN A 153 11.79 16.80 11.92
CA GLN A 153 11.40 17.64 13.05
C GLN A 153 11.23 19.10 12.58
N PRO A 154 10.24 19.85 13.11
CA PRO A 154 9.92 21.20 12.63
C PRO A 154 10.76 22.27 13.33
N SER A 155 11.35 23.19 12.55
CA SER A 155 11.96 24.42 13.07
C SER A 155 11.07 25.62 12.73
N GLN A 156 10.69 26.37 13.76
CA GLN A 156 9.95 27.63 13.70
C GLN A 156 10.89 28.80 13.37
N GLY A 157 10.40 29.77 12.59
CA GLY A 157 11.02 31.08 12.43
C GLY A 157 10.37 31.90 11.32
N GLN A 158 9.62 32.94 11.70
CA GLN A 158 8.94 33.90 10.82
C GLN A 158 9.75 35.23 10.79
N PRO A 159 9.36 36.28 10.03
CA PRO A 159 10.10 36.78 8.85
C PRO A 159 10.60 38.23 8.96
N THR A 160 11.47 38.68 8.05
CA THR A 160 11.63 40.13 7.76
C THR A 160 12.12 40.43 6.34
N GLN A 161 11.52 41.48 5.77
CA GLN A 161 11.65 42.02 4.41
C GLN A 161 12.88 42.94 4.29
N GLN A 162 13.50 43.01 3.10
CA GLN A 162 13.63 44.26 2.34
C GLN A 162 14.26 44.07 0.96
N ALA A 163 13.73 44.85 0.01
CA ALA A 163 14.03 44.85 -1.41
C ALA A 163 15.36 45.56 -1.73
N GLY A 164 16.13 44.98 -2.65
CA GLY A 164 17.28 45.58 -3.32
C GLY A 164 17.36 45.06 -4.76
N THR A 165 17.40 45.97 -5.72
CA THR A 165 17.46 45.76 -7.18
C THR A 165 18.61 44.85 -7.62
N PRO A 166 18.41 43.92 -8.59
CA PRO A 166 19.50 43.08 -9.09
C PRO A 166 20.34 43.82 -10.12
N SER A 167 21.64 43.99 -9.84
CA SER A 167 22.65 44.32 -10.83
C SER A 167 23.00 43.07 -11.63
N THR A 168 22.78 43.15 -12.94
CA THR A 168 23.09 42.10 -13.92
C THR A 168 24.60 42.00 -14.12
N GLN A 169 25.24 40.96 -13.59
CA GLN A 169 26.48 40.43 -14.14
C GLN A 169 26.21 39.01 -14.65
N PRO A 170 26.46 38.70 -15.93
CA PRO A 170 26.38 37.33 -16.41
C PRO A 170 27.56 36.56 -15.82
N ASN A 171 27.28 35.68 -14.85
CA ASN A 171 28.25 34.65 -14.48
C ASN A 171 28.43 33.72 -15.69
N GLN A 172 29.69 33.53 -16.08
CA GLN A 172 30.09 32.61 -17.14
C GLN A 172 29.57 31.19 -16.84
N PRO A 173 29.17 30.40 -17.85
CA PRO A 173 28.73 29.04 -17.62
C PRO A 173 29.94 28.21 -17.20
N GLY A 174 29.97 27.78 -15.93
CA GLY A 174 30.83 26.67 -15.53
C GLY A 174 30.27 25.37 -16.12
N ASP A 175 31.14 24.53 -16.67
CA ASP A 175 30.84 23.33 -17.46
C ASP A 175 30.09 22.18 -16.72
N ASP A 176 29.58 22.42 -15.50
CA ASP A 176 28.95 21.39 -14.65
C ASP A 176 27.47 21.65 -14.32
N ALA A 177 26.73 22.30 -15.22
CA ALA A 177 25.31 22.58 -15.05
C ALA A 177 24.43 21.32 -15.27
N GLN A 178 24.65 20.26 -14.49
CA GLN A 178 23.70 19.15 -14.42
C GLN A 178 22.38 19.66 -13.84
N SER A 179 21.29 19.46 -14.58
CA SER A 179 19.94 19.84 -14.17
C SER A 179 19.58 19.19 -12.83
N PHE A 180 18.73 19.85 -12.04
CA PHE A 180 18.24 19.30 -10.78
C PHE A 180 17.63 17.89 -10.98
N GLY A 181 16.92 17.66 -12.09
CA GLY A 181 16.41 16.34 -12.46
C GLY A 181 17.50 15.28 -12.66
N ALA A 182 18.63 15.64 -13.29
CA ALA A 182 19.77 14.73 -13.43
C ALA A 182 20.47 14.43 -12.09
N ARG A 183 20.48 15.40 -11.16
CA ARG A 183 21.01 15.19 -9.80
C ARG A 183 20.10 14.29 -8.98
N VAL A 184 18.79 14.48 -9.05
CA VAL A 184 17.78 13.64 -8.38
C VAL A 184 17.77 12.24 -8.99
N GLY A 185 17.84 12.10 -10.31
CA GLY A 185 17.91 10.80 -10.99
C GLY A 185 19.18 9.99 -10.69
N LYS A 186 20.25 10.62 -10.18
CA LYS A 186 21.43 9.91 -9.65
C LYS A 186 21.25 9.42 -8.21
N LEU A 187 20.32 10.03 -7.46
CA LEU A 187 19.99 9.67 -6.08
C LEU A 187 18.84 8.67 -6.02
N VAL A 188 17.95 8.69 -7.01
CA VAL A 188 16.82 7.78 -7.15
C VAL A 188 17.19 6.75 -8.21
N GLY A 189 17.31 5.48 -7.81
CA GLY A 189 17.60 4.38 -8.73
C GLY A 189 16.60 4.27 -9.88
N PRO A 190 16.89 3.45 -10.90
CA PRO A 190 15.98 3.22 -12.01
C PRO A 190 14.58 2.82 -11.53
N PRO A 191 13.51 3.26 -12.21
CA PRO A 191 12.16 2.89 -11.82
C PRO A 191 11.99 1.36 -11.87
N PRO A 192 11.13 0.79 -11.01
CA PRO A 192 10.79 -0.61 -11.08
C PRO A 192 10.25 -1.02 -12.45
N THR A 193 10.64 -2.22 -12.91
CA THR A 193 10.03 -2.85 -14.09
C THR A 193 8.55 -3.12 -13.80
N GLN A 194 7.69 -2.90 -14.80
CA GLN A 194 6.24 -3.03 -14.66
C GLN A 194 5.61 -3.83 -15.82
N ASP A 195 4.64 -4.67 -15.50
CA ASP A 195 3.69 -5.27 -16.46
C ASP A 195 2.28 -4.75 -16.17
N ARG A 196 1.80 -3.84 -17.03
CA ARG A 196 0.46 -3.24 -16.92
C ARG A 196 -0.67 -4.20 -17.30
N THR A 197 -0.37 -5.33 -17.96
CA THR A 197 -1.37 -6.34 -18.28
C THR A 197 -1.78 -7.17 -17.06
N LEU A 198 -0.95 -7.13 -16.01
CA LEU A 198 -1.04 -7.92 -14.78
C LEU A 198 -1.00 -9.43 -15.06
N GLN A 199 -0.32 -9.88 -16.11
CA GLN A 199 -0.22 -11.30 -16.47
C GLN A 199 1.09 -11.93 -16.00
N ASP A 200 2.13 -11.13 -15.82
CA ASP A 200 3.41 -11.61 -15.33
C ASP A 200 3.27 -12.17 -13.90
N PRO A 201 3.68 -13.43 -13.64
CA PRO A 201 3.54 -14.07 -12.34
C PRO A 201 4.32 -13.38 -11.22
N GLN A 202 5.30 -12.55 -11.55
CA GLN A 202 6.13 -11.81 -10.59
C GLN A 202 5.58 -10.41 -10.30
N THR A 203 4.49 -10.00 -10.93
CA THR A 203 3.79 -8.78 -10.54
C THR A 203 3.31 -8.90 -9.09
N VAL A 204 3.35 -7.79 -8.35
CA VAL A 204 2.76 -7.70 -7.01
C VAL A 204 1.32 -8.20 -7.00
N PHE A 205 0.55 -7.88 -8.06
CA PHE A 205 -0.81 -8.36 -8.22
C PHE A 205 -0.92 -9.90 -8.26
N GLN A 206 -0.11 -10.58 -9.07
CA GLN A 206 -0.19 -12.04 -9.20
C GLN A 206 0.32 -12.75 -7.94
N ILE A 207 1.35 -12.23 -7.28
CA ILE A 207 1.82 -12.75 -5.99
C ILE A 207 0.73 -12.63 -4.93
N MET A 208 0.10 -11.45 -4.81
CA MET A 208 -1.02 -11.22 -3.90
C MET A 208 -2.21 -12.13 -4.24
N LYS A 209 -2.54 -12.27 -5.52
CA LYS A 209 -3.60 -13.15 -5.99
C LYS A 209 -3.32 -14.58 -5.56
N ARG A 210 -2.11 -15.10 -5.78
CA ARG A 210 -1.72 -16.46 -5.35
C ARG A 210 -1.85 -16.65 -3.84
N HIS A 211 -1.47 -15.66 -3.05
CA HIS A 211 -1.53 -15.74 -1.59
C HIS A 211 -2.97 -15.83 -1.05
N TYR A 212 -3.92 -15.18 -1.72
CA TYR A 212 -5.34 -15.18 -1.33
C TYR A 212 -6.22 -16.03 -2.27
N ALA A 213 -5.64 -16.82 -3.18
CA ALA A 213 -6.37 -17.62 -4.18
C ALA A 213 -7.03 -18.85 -3.58
#